data_AF-A0A535IPG7-F1
#
_entry.id   AF-A0A535IPG7-F1
#
_cell.length_a   1.000
_cell.length_b   1.000
_cell.length_c   1.000
_cell.angle_alpha   90.00
_cell.angle_beta   90.00
_cell.angle_gamma   90.00
#
_symmetry.space_group_name_H-M   'P 1'
#
loop_
_entity.id
_entity.type
_entity.pdbx_description
1 polymer ?
#
loop_
_entity_poly.entity_id
_entity_poly.type
_entity_poly.pdbx_seq_one_letter_code
_entity_poly.pdbx_strand_id
1 'polypeptide(L)'
;MNVMRSASDKVPDPGNASAPPPPPKPAVPPKTIFYQDSSPAMAWVGAWSSASYPRYAGGTVRYATSAGASATLSFTGKAISWIGPVGPTRGRGRVFVDGKLTGTIDLHAAHFGARRTLFETSWATVGTHTLWIQVVAAAGRPVVAIDEFLVVR
;
A
#
# COMPACT_ATOMS: atom_id res chain seq x y z
N MET A 1 70.54 24.35 -40.67
CA MET A 1 69.07 24.47 -40.70
C MET A 1 68.50 23.06 -40.65
N ASN A 2 67.86 22.66 -39.55
CA ASN A 2 66.39 22.58 -39.43
C ASN A 2 65.85 21.46 -40.36
N VAL A 3 65.12 20.39 -39.97
CA VAL A 3 64.21 20.13 -38.83
C VAL A 3 63.76 18.64 -38.89
N MET A 4 63.60 17.97 -37.74
CA MET A 4 62.57 16.94 -37.38
C MET A 4 62.40 15.65 -38.23
N ARG A 5 61.95 14.50 -37.71
CA ARG A 5 61.69 13.95 -36.37
C ARG A 5 61.55 12.44 -36.55
N SER A 6 62.06 11.70 -35.57
CA SER A 6 61.74 10.29 -35.34
C SER A 6 60.21 10.11 -35.22
N ALA A 7 59.67 9.12 -35.92
CA ALA A 7 58.35 8.56 -35.63
C ALA A 7 58.51 7.04 -35.63
N SER A 8 58.86 6.50 -34.47
CA SER A 8 58.71 5.08 -34.17
C SER A 8 57.22 4.75 -34.22
N ASP A 9 56.83 3.82 -35.09
CA ASP A 9 55.49 3.25 -35.12
C ASP A 9 55.15 2.66 -33.75
N LYS A 10 54.19 3.29 -33.07
CA LYS A 10 53.64 2.80 -31.81
C LYS A 10 52.64 1.69 -32.14
N VAL A 11 53.03 0.44 -31.91
CA VAL A 11 52.10 -0.71 -31.88
C VAL A 11 51.00 -0.40 -30.85
N PRO A 12 49.69 -0.51 -31.18
CA PRO A 12 48.63 -0.33 -30.20
C PRO A 12 48.58 -1.53 -29.26
N ASP A 13 48.43 -1.26 -27.96
CA ASP A 13 48.26 -2.27 -26.92
C ASP A 13 46.94 -3.05 -27.13
N PRO A 14 46.93 -4.39 -27.16
CA PRO A 14 45.70 -5.16 -27.22
C PRO A 14 45.12 -5.33 -25.82
N GLY A 15 44.47 -4.30 -25.29
CA GLY A 15 43.84 -4.47 -23.97
C GLY A 15 43.22 -3.23 -23.37
N ASN A 16 41.91 -3.04 -23.62
CA ASN A 16 40.94 -2.77 -22.54
C ASN A 16 39.50 -2.83 -23.10
N ALA A 17 39.07 -4.01 -23.57
CA ALA A 17 37.64 -4.24 -23.71
C ALA A 17 37.12 -4.61 -22.31
N SER A 18 36.55 -3.62 -21.61
CA SER A 18 35.83 -3.90 -20.36
C SER A 18 34.72 -4.91 -20.65
N ALA A 19 34.72 -6.04 -19.93
CA ALA A 19 33.69 -7.05 -20.07
C ALA A 19 32.31 -6.40 -19.85
N PRO A 20 31.26 -6.79 -20.62
CA PRO A 20 29.92 -6.28 -20.39
C PRO A 20 29.49 -6.62 -18.95
N PRO A 21 28.75 -5.73 -18.28
CA PRO A 21 28.26 -5.99 -16.93
C PRO A 21 27.44 -7.29 -16.92
N PRO A 22 27.51 -8.08 -15.84
CA PRO A 22 26.70 -9.27 -15.73
C PRO A 22 25.21 -8.89 -15.84
N PRO A 23 24.37 -9.77 -16.43
CA PRO A 23 22.94 -9.51 -16.49
C PRO A 23 22.38 -9.26 -15.09
N PRO A 24 21.41 -8.35 -14.93
CA PRO A 24 20.80 -8.11 -13.63
C PRO A 24 20.26 -9.44 -13.07
N LYS A 25 20.62 -9.74 -11.82
CA LYS A 25 20.09 -10.90 -11.11
C LYS A 25 18.56 -10.84 -11.16
N PRO A 26 17.84 -11.95 -11.43
CA PRO A 26 16.40 -11.98 -11.35
C PRO A 26 15.94 -11.39 -10.01
N ALA A 27 15.15 -10.31 -10.04
CA ALA A 27 14.60 -9.72 -8.84
C ALA A 27 13.60 -10.71 -8.23
N VAL A 28 13.79 -11.06 -6.95
CA VAL A 28 12.80 -11.86 -6.22
C VAL A 28 11.51 -11.04 -6.15
N PRO A 29 10.36 -11.58 -6.59
CA PRO A 29 9.11 -10.84 -6.50
C PRO A 29 8.80 -10.54 -5.02
N PRO A 30 8.33 -9.32 -4.70
CA PRO A 30 8.06 -8.95 -3.33
C PRO A 30 6.94 -9.82 -2.74
N LYS A 31 7.02 -10.14 -1.45
CA LYS A 31 6.02 -11.00 -0.79
C LYS A 31 4.80 -10.16 -0.44
N THR A 32 3.61 -10.65 -0.76
CA THR A 32 2.35 -9.99 -0.39
C THR A 32 1.66 -10.76 0.73
N ILE A 33 1.19 -10.04 1.74
CA ILE A 33 0.44 -10.55 2.89
C ILE A 33 -0.94 -9.87 2.91
N PHE A 34 -1.96 -10.66 3.19
CA PHE A 34 -3.35 -10.23 3.20
C PHE A 34 -3.92 -10.32 4.61
N TYR A 35 -4.50 -9.22 5.10
CA TYR A 35 -5.17 -9.14 6.39
C TYR A 35 -6.65 -8.83 6.16
N GLN A 36 -7.47 -9.87 6.12
CA GLN A 36 -8.93 -9.74 5.98
C GLN A 36 -9.57 -9.13 7.23
N ASP A 37 -10.81 -8.67 7.11
CA ASP A 37 -11.65 -8.13 8.19
C ASP A 37 -11.77 -9.05 9.42
N SER A 38 -11.62 -10.36 9.23
CA SER A 38 -11.63 -11.39 10.27
C SER A 38 -10.25 -11.70 10.88
N SER A 39 -9.17 -11.08 10.38
CA SER A 39 -7.82 -11.36 10.85
C SER A 39 -7.65 -11.03 12.35
N PRO A 40 -7.01 -11.91 13.14
CA PRO A 40 -6.75 -11.63 14.56
C PRO A 40 -5.73 -10.51 14.78
N ALA A 41 -5.00 -10.09 13.74
CA ALA A 41 -4.09 -8.94 13.81
C ALA A 41 -4.82 -7.58 13.83
N MET A 42 -6.11 -7.58 13.51
CA MET A 42 -6.94 -6.38 13.51
C MET A 42 -7.45 -6.06 14.91
N ALA A 43 -7.18 -4.84 15.38
CA ALA A 43 -7.77 -4.31 16.60
C ALA A 43 -8.94 -3.37 16.26
N TRP A 44 -10.07 -3.54 16.96
CA TRP A 44 -11.30 -2.80 16.69
C TRP A 44 -11.77 -2.07 17.96
N VAL A 45 -12.13 -0.79 17.83
CA VAL A 45 -12.69 0.03 18.91
C VAL A 45 -14.03 0.62 18.45
N GLY A 46 -15.02 0.59 19.35
CA GLY A 46 -16.39 0.99 19.07
C GLY A 46 -17.26 -0.15 18.51
N ALA A 47 -18.48 0.18 18.11
CA ALA A 47 -19.42 -0.80 17.56
C ALA A 47 -19.14 -1.06 16.07
N TRP A 48 -18.61 -2.24 15.78
CA TRP A 48 -18.43 -2.76 14.42
C TRP A 48 -19.38 -3.93 14.19
N SER A 49 -19.99 -3.97 13.01
CA SER A 49 -20.86 -5.05 12.56
C SER A 49 -20.26 -5.70 11.32
N SER A 50 -20.71 -6.91 11.01
CA SER A 50 -20.27 -7.64 9.80
C SER A 50 -21.36 -7.62 8.74
N ALA A 51 -20.97 -7.56 7.48
CA ALA A 51 -21.87 -7.74 6.35
C ALA A 51 -21.26 -8.73 5.36
N SER A 52 -22.08 -9.64 4.83
CA SER A 52 -21.64 -10.68 3.90
C SER A 52 -21.96 -10.32 2.46
N TYR A 53 -21.01 -10.56 1.56
CA TYR A 53 -21.21 -10.49 0.12
C TYR A 53 -20.11 -11.30 -0.59
N PRO A 54 -20.43 -12.16 -1.58
CA PRO A 54 -19.43 -13.05 -2.20
C PRO A 54 -18.26 -12.35 -2.90
N ARG A 55 -18.39 -11.04 -3.20
CA ARG A 55 -17.31 -10.27 -3.84
C ARG A 55 -16.34 -9.64 -2.85
N TYR A 56 -16.58 -9.75 -1.54
CA TYR A 56 -15.63 -9.34 -0.50
C TYR A 56 -14.54 -10.40 -0.32
N ALA A 57 -13.36 -10.00 0.12
CA ALA A 57 -12.30 -10.93 0.50
C ALA A 57 -12.80 -11.78 1.69
N GLY A 58 -12.72 -13.10 1.55
CA GLY A 58 -13.27 -14.01 2.57
C GLY A 58 -14.80 -13.98 2.70
N GLY A 59 -15.52 -13.21 1.88
CA GLY A 59 -16.97 -13.13 1.84
C GLY A 59 -17.61 -12.16 2.84
N THR A 60 -16.82 -11.43 3.64
CA THR A 60 -17.32 -10.49 4.65
C THR A 60 -16.55 -9.17 4.65
N VAL A 61 -17.19 -8.13 5.17
CA VAL A 61 -16.54 -6.90 5.63
C VAL A 61 -16.95 -6.60 7.06
N ARG A 62 -16.09 -5.88 7.79
CA ARG A 62 -16.47 -5.18 9.01
C ARG A 62 -16.74 -3.72 8.73
N TYR A 63 -17.85 -3.21 9.25
CA TYR A 63 -18.24 -1.82 9.08
C TYR A 63 -18.69 -1.18 10.39
N ALA A 64 -18.54 0.15 10.46
CA ALA A 64 -19.04 0.97 11.55
C ALA A 64 -19.73 2.22 11.00
N THR A 65 -20.65 2.75 11.80
CA THR A 65 -21.44 3.96 11.48
C THR A 65 -21.25 5.07 12.50
N SER A 66 -20.69 4.76 13.66
CA SER A 66 -20.51 5.70 14.76
C SER A 66 -19.22 6.49 14.60
N ALA A 67 -19.28 7.81 14.77
CA ALA A 67 -18.10 8.67 14.81
C ALA A 67 -17.13 8.17 15.89
N GLY A 68 -15.84 8.16 15.59
CA GLY A 68 -14.79 7.75 16.52
C GLY A 68 -14.56 6.23 16.61
N ALA A 69 -15.45 5.39 16.05
CA ALA A 69 -15.15 3.98 15.88
C ALA A 69 -13.88 3.82 15.03
N SER A 70 -13.03 2.85 15.35
CA SER A 70 -11.75 2.73 14.67
C SER A 70 -11.24 1.30 14.53
N ALA A 71 -10.38 1.11 13.53
CA ALA A 71 -9.66 -0.14 13.28
C ALA A 71 -8.16 0.15 13.16
N THR A 72 -7.34 -0.73 13.74
CA THR A 72 -5.88 -0.61 13.74
C THR A 72 -5.25 -1.90 13.25
N LEU A 73 -4.23 -1.77 12.38
CA LEU A 73 -3.34 -2.85 11.99
C LEU A 73 -1.89 -2.43 12.21
N SER A 74 -1.16 -3.20 13.00
CA SER A 74 0.31 -3.14 13.09
C SER A 74 0.90 -4.22 12.20
N PHE A 75 1.86 -3.86 11.35
CA PHE A 75 2.42 -4.77 10.34
C PHE A 75 3.90 -4.48 10.08
N THR A 76 4.59 -5.45 9.47
CA THR A 76 5.95 -5.27 8.97
C THR A 76 5.97 -5.40 7.45
N GLY A 77 6.26 -4.30 6.76
CA GLY A 77 6.24 -4.22 5.31
C GLY A 77 6.82 -2.90 4.80
N LYS A 78 6.83 -2.75 3.49
CA LYS A 78 7.23 -1.53 2.77
C LYS A 78 6.09 -0.90 1.97
N ALA A 79 4.91 -1.50 1.93
CA ALA A 79 3.71 -0.86 1.42
C ALA A 79 2.46 -1.44 2.10
N ILE A 80 1.41 -0.63 2.19
CA ILE A 80 0.09 -1.05 2.62
C ILE A 80 -1.00 -0.42 1.75
N SER A 81 -2.03 -1.19 1.44
CA SER A 81 -3.27 -0.71 0.82
C SER A 81 -4.47 -1.09 1.67
N TRP A 82 -5.38 -0.14 1.87
CA TRP A 82 -6.71 -0.39 2.42
C TRP A 82 -7.68 -0.69 1.28
N ILE A 83 -8.27 -1.89 1.31
CA ILE A 83 -9.32 -2.30 0.39
C ILE A 83 -10.67 -2.27 1.12
N GLY A 84 -11.69 -1.75 0.44
CA GLY A 84 -13.04 -1.76 0.97
C GLY A 84 -14.09 -1.32 -0.05
N PRO A 85 -15.37 -1.37 0.35
CA PRO A 85 -16.46 -0.98 -0.53
C PRO A 85 -16.65 0.53 -0.62
N VAL A 86 -16.97 0.99 -1.82
CA VAL A 86 -17.48 2.35 -2.10
C VAL A 86 -18.97 2.30 -2.45
N GLY A 87 -19.68 3.41 -2.29
CA GLY A 87 -21.09 3.50 -2.67
C GLY A 87 -21.81 4.71 -2.11
N PRO A 88 -23.10 4.91 -2.44
CA PRO A 88 -23.79 6.17 -2.17
C PRO A 88 -24.00 6.44 -0.68
N THR A 89 -24.02 5.39 0.15
CA THR A 89 -24.18 5.48 1.62
C THR A 89 -22.87 5.45 2.39
N ARG A 90 -21.72 5.33 1.69
CA ARG A 90 -20.41 5.24 2.33
C ARG A 90 -19.92 6.63 2.72
N GLY A 91 -19.36 6.70 3.93
CA GLY A 91 -18.93 7.91 4.59
C GLY A 91 -17.46 8.21 4.40
N ARG A 92 -16.88 8.91 5.39
CA ARG A 92 -15.47 9.32 5.40
C ARG A 92 -14.70 8.66 6.53
N GLY A 93 -13.50 8.20 6.22
CA GLY A 93 -12.54 7.66 7.19
C GLY A 93 -11.28 8.54 7.25
N ARG A 94 -10.85 8.91 8.45
CA ARG A 94 -9.52 9.47 8.67
C ARG A 94 -8.52 8.33 8.72
N VAL A 95 -7.43 8.48 7.98
CA VAL A 95 -6.34 7.50 7.92
C VAL A 95 -5.13 8.10 8.59
N PHE A 96 -4.62 7.40 9.59
CA PHE A 96 -3.40 7.72 10.29
C PHE A 96 -2.36 6.65 10.00
N VAL A 97 -1.15 7.10 9.66
CA VAL A 97 0.00 6.24 9.44
C VAL A 97 1.04 6.60 10.48
N ASP A 98 1.49 5.61 11.25
CA ASP A 98 2.48 5.77 12.31
C ASP A 98 2.12 6.90 13.30
N GLY A 99 0.83 7.01 13.62
CA GLY A 99 0.27 8.00 14.55
C GLY A 99 -0.02 9.39 13.95
N LYS A 100 0.38 9.66 12.71
CA LYS A 100 0.14 10.94 12.03
C LYS A 100 -1.06 10.86 11.11
N LEU A 101 -1.93 11.86 11.14
CA LEU A 101 -3.01 12.00 10.15
C LEU A 101 -2.41 12.18 8.75
N THR A 102 -2.68 11.23 7.86
CA THR A 102 -2.21 11.23 6.47
C THR A 102 -3.30 11.75 5.54
N GLY A 103 -4.58 11.50 5.84
CA GLY A 103 -5.67 12.00 5.03
C GLY A 103 -7.05 11.66 5.57
N THR A 104 -8.08 12.24 4.93
CA THR A 104 -9.47 11.84 5.11
C THR A 104 -9.99 11.35 3.76
N ILE A 105 -10.38 10.08 3.70
CA ILE A 105 -10.83 9.43 2.46
C ILE A 105 -12.35 9.47 2.43
N ASP A 106 -12.92 9.96 1.32
CA ASP A 106 -14.35 9.86 1.03
C ASP A 106 -14.62 8.58 0.24
N LEU A 107 -15.45 7.71 0.81
CA LEU A 107 -15.79 6.41 0.24
C LEU A 107 -17.05 6.47 -0.64
N HIS A 108 -17.62 7.65 -0.80
CA HIS A 108 -18.78 7.86 -1.64
C HIS A 108 -18.51 7.52 -3.11
N ALA A 109 -19.44 6.81 -3.73
CA ALA A 109 -19.52 6.62 -5.17
C ALA A 109 -20.98 6.52 -5.61
N ALA A 110 -21.28 6.92 -6.86
CA ALA A 110 -22.65 6.84 -7.39
C ALA A 110 -23.19 5.39 -7.45
N HIS A 111 -22.31 4.42 -7.67
CA HIS A 111 -22.64 3.01 -7.71
C HIS A 111 -21.81 2.23 -6.69
N PHE A 112 -22.39 1.15 -6.17
CA PHE A 112 -21.70 0.26 -5.26
C PHE A 112 -20.55 -0.46 -5.99
N GLY A 113 -19.37 -0.40 -5.38
CA GLY A 113 -18.23 -1.22 -5.76
C GLY A 113 -17.74 -1.96 -4.53
N ALA A 114 -17.72 -3.29 -4.57
CA ALA A 114 -17.44 -4.12 -3.40
C ALA A 114 -15.99 -3.97 -2.89
N ARG A 115 -15.03 -3.87 -3.82
CA ARG A 115 -13.60 -3.81 -3.50
C ARG A 115 -12.92 -2.75 -4.35
N ARG A 116 -12.44 -1.70 -3.70
CA ARG A 116 -11.60 -0.63 -4.27
C ARG A 116 -10.43 -0.37 -3.35
N THR A 117 -9.29 0.02 -3.91
CA THR A 117 -8.21 0.60 -3.12
C THR A 117 -8.64 1.99 -2.66
N LEU A 118 -8.82 2.14 -1.35
CA LEU A 118 -9.30 3.35 -0.71
C LEU A 118 -8.15 4.24 -0.24
N PHE A 119 -7.04 3.61 0.14
CA PHE A 119 -5.82 4.28 0.56
C PHE A 119 -4.63 3.38 0.23
N GLU A 120 -3.50 3.99 -0.10
CA GLU A 120 -2.23 3.31 -0.27
C GLU A 120 -1.08 4.19 0.16
N THR A 121 -0.02 3.58 0.69
CA THR A 121 1.24 4.25 1.00
C THR A 121 2.40 3.26 0.95
N SER A 122 3.62 3.76 0.78
CA SER A 122 4.83 2.95 0.70
C SER A 122 6.04 3.63 1.33
N TRP A 123 7.05 2.82 1.65
CA TRP A 123 8.32 3.21 2.24
C TRP A 123 9.48 2.64 1.41
N ALA A 124 10.66 3.28 1.53
CA ALA A 124 11.85 2.87 0.80
C ALA A 124 12.35 1.48 1.23
N THR A 125 12.23 1.16 2.52
CA THR A 125 12.68 -0.09 3.13
C THR A 125 11.54 -0.75 3.90
N VAL A 126 11.67 -2.05 4.15
CA VAL A 126 10.75 -2.77 5.05
C VAL A 126 10.94 -2.24 6.46
N GLY A 127 9.84 -1.83 7.09
CA GLY A 127 9.80 -1.37 8.48
C GLY A 127 8.55 -1.91 9.18
N THR A 128 8.46 -1.65 10.49
CA THR A 128 7.22 -1.87 11.25
C THR A 128 6.42 -0.59 11.27
N HIS A 129 5.15 -0.69 10.91
CA HIS A 129 4.25 0.43 10.73
C HIS A 129 2.89 0.14 11.37
N THR A 130 2.13 1.20 11.62
CA THR A 130 0.76 1.13 12.11
C THR A 130 -0.16 1.92 11.19
N LEU A 131 -1.21 1.28 10.70
CA LEU A 131 -2.32 1.93 10.03
C LEU A 131 -3.51 1.98 10.98
N TRP A 132 -4.05 3.18 11.22
CA TRP A 132 -5.23 3.41 12.05
C TRP A 132 -6.29 4.17 11.25
N ILE A 133 -7.49 3.60 11.17
CA ILE A 133 -8.63 4.17 10.46
C ILE A 133 -9.69 4.58 11.47
N GLN A 134 -10.08 5.84 11.47
CA GLN A 134 -11.13 6.38 12.33
C GLN A 134 -12.34 6.83 11.51
N VAL A 135 -13.52 6.36 11.88
CA VAL A 135 -14.79 6.77 11.28
C VAL A 135 -15.11 8.21 11.67
N VAL A 136 -15.35 9.06 10.66
CA VAL A 136 -15.79 10.44 10.91
C VAL A 136 -17.28 10.49 11.23
N ALA A 137 -18.06 9.64 10.53
CA ALA A 137 -19.52 9.68 10.42
C ALA A 137 -20.06 11.02 9.91
N ALA A 138 -21.00 10.97 8.97
CA ALA A 138 -21.68 12.16 8.46
C ALA A 138 -23.17 11.85 8.28
N ALA A 139 -24.03 12.87 8.46
CA ALA A 139 -25.46 12.73 8.20
C ALA A 139 -25.69 12.23 6.76
N GLY A 140 -26.52 11.20 6.62
CA GLY A 140 -26.85 10.54 5.35
C GLY A 140 -25.82 9.52 4.83
N ARG A 141 -24.55 9.58 5.27
CA ARG A 141 -23.47 8.68 4.81
C ARG A 141 -22.57 8.23 5.97
N PRO A 142 -23.04 7.37 6.88
CA PRO A 142 -22.28 7.05 8.08
C PRO A 142 -21.28 5.90 7.89
N VAL A 143 -21.43 5.09 6.83
CA VAL A 143 -20.79 3.77 6.78
C VAL A 143 -19.33 3.86 6.32
N VAL A 144 -18.42 3.40 7.16
CA VAL A 144 -17.04 3.04 6.77
C VAL A 144 -16.87 1.54 6.95
N ALA A 145 -16.33 0.87 5.95
CA ALA A 145 -16.13 -0.57 5.97
C ALA A 145 -14.71 -0.94 5.53
N ILE A 146 -14.19 -2.00 6.14
CA ILE A 146 -12.88 -2.58 5.87
C ILE A 146 -13.12 -4.01 5.39
N ASP A 147 -12.62 -4.30 4.20
CA ASP A 147 -12.59 -5.63 3.60
C ASP A 147 -11.26 -6.31 3.91
N GLU A 148 -10.17 -5.66 3.53
CA GLU A 148 -8.83 -6.25 3.61
C GLU A 148 -7.73 -5.17 3.62
N PHE A 149 -6.61 -5.49 4.26
CA PHE A 149 -5.35 -4.81 4.02
C PHE A 149 -4.38 -5.70 3.25
N LEU A 150 -3.78 -5.13 2.21
CA LEU A 150 -2.68 -5.75 1.47
C LEU A 150 -1.37 -5.13 1.94
N VAL A 151 -0.43 -5.93 2.40
CA VAL A 151 0.92 -5.51 2.82
C VAL A 151 1.96 -6.14 1.92
N VAL A 152 2.87 -5.32 1.38
CA VAL A 152 4.02 -5.78 0.58
C VAL A 152 5.27 -5.78 1.46
N ARG A 153 6.04 -6.87 1.43
CA ARG A 153 7.30 -7.06 2.16
C ARG A 153 8.45 -7.32 1.18
#